data_AF-A0A6L3ZF16-F1
#
_entry.id   AF-A0A6L3ZF16-F1
#
_cell.length_a   1.000
_cell.length_b   1.000
_cell.length_c   1.000
_cell.angle_alpha   90.00
_cell.angle_beta   90.00
_cell.angle_gamma   90.00
#
_symmetry.space_group_name_H-M   'P 1'
#
loop_
_entity.id
_entity.type
_entity.pdbx_description
1 polymer ?
#
loop_
_entity_poly.entity_id
_entity_poly.type
_entity_poly.pdbx_seq_one_letter_code
_entity_poly.pdbx_strand_id
1 'polypeptide(L)'
;MPTFLPDVKWEMASWELEETHRLRLIHSRDFREVYQESNHKLSSFGVDNIIFYFAVIEGRGDRPLYEVIVDFTSEEARDNYAHDHLGEPNTENGEWDFTTEGAHYRAWKFQKKLVVVKVIPGCEWDE
;
A
#
# COMPACT_ATOMS: atom_id res chain seq x y z
N MET A 1 9.81 8.97 13.72
CA MET A 1 9.35 7.71 13.10
C MET A 1 8.98 8.04 11.66
N PRO A 2 9.31 7.18 10.70
CA PRO A 2 8.88 7.39 9.32
C PRO A 2 7.36 7.23 9.25
N THR A 3 6.63 8.31 8.95
CA THR A 3 5.19 8.28 8.71
C THR A 3 4.95 7.98 7.25
N PHE A 4 4.97 6.70 6.89
CA PHE A 4 4.57 6.24 5.57
C PHE A 4 3.05 6.42 5.43
N LEU A 5 2.59 7.25 4.48
CA LEU A 5 1.18 7.51 4.19
C LEU A 5 0.32 7.77 5.45
N PRO A 6 0.43 8.95 6.11
CA PRO A 6 -0.18 9.21 7.42
C PRO A 6 -1.71 9.06 7.48
N ASP A 7 -2.39 8.94 6.33
CA ASP A 7 -3.84 8.77 6.24
C ASP A 7 -4.27 7.36 5.80
N VAL A 8 -3.35 6.44 5.47
CA VAL A 8 -3.70 5.07 5.09
C VAL A 8 -3.80 4.22 6.34
N LYS A 9 -5.04 3.94 6.74
CA LYS A 9 -5.33 2.96 7.78
C LYS A 9 -5.16 1.56 7.20
N TRP A 10 -4.17 0.83 7.71
CA TRP A 10 -3.89 -0.57 7.35
C TRP A 10 -4.94 -1.56 7.87
N GLU A 11 -5.80 -1.09 8.77
CA GLU A 11 -6.98 -1.79 9.26
C GLU A 11 -8.18 -0.89 8.93
N MET A 12 -8.85 -1.20 7.82
CA MET A 12 -10.11 -0.57 7.44
C MET A 12 -11.12 -1.65 7.10
N ALA A 13 -12.34 -1.48 7.58
CA ALA A 13 -13.44 -2.27 7.05
C ALA A 13 -13.82 -1.74 5.67
N SER A 14 -14.24 -2.62 4.75
CA SER A 14 -14.52 -2.21 3.37
C SER A 14 -15.59 -1.12 3.24
N TRP A 15 -16.54 -1.07 4.17
CA TRP A 15 -17.56 -0.03 4.20
C TRP A 15 -16.99 1.36 4.54
N GLU A 16 -15.87 1.45 5.27
CA GLU A 16 -15.18 2.73 5.52
C GLU A 16 -14.47 3.27 4.26
N LEU A 17 -14.07 2.37 3.34
CA LEU A 17 -13.47 2.72 2.05
C LEU A 17 -14.51 3.25 1.06
N GLU A 18 -15.75 2.75 1.15
CA GLU A 18 -16.85 3.15 0.27
C GLU A 18 -17.49 4.49 0.69
N GLU A 19 -17.54 4.79 2.00
CA GLU A 19 -18.03 6.07 2.49
C GLU A 19 -17.05 7.22 2.21
N THR A 20 -15.76 6.95 2.16
CA THR A 20 -14.78 7.90 1.67
C THR A 20 -14.88 7.97 0.14
N HIS A 21 -15.51 9.02 -0.40
CA HIS A 21 -15.78 9.25 -1.83
C HIS A 21 -14.51 9.36 -2.74
N ARG A 22 -13.37 8.81 -2.33
CA ARG A 22 -12.06 8.89 -2.97
C ARG A 22 -11.59 7.56 -3.55
N LEU A 23 -12.14 6.43 -3.09
CA LEU A 23 -11.71 5.11 -3.52
C LEU A 23 -12.73 4.51 -4.49
N ARG A 24 -12.22 4.09 -5.65
CA ARG A 24 -13.01 3.39 -6.65
C ARG A 24 -12.67 1.91 -6.61
N LEU A 25 -13.66 1.04 -6.39
CA LEU A 25 -13.50 -0.39 -6.64
C LEU A 25 -13.21 -0.59 -8.13
N ILE A 26 -12.03 -1.12 -8.45
CA ILE A 26 -11.61 -1.39 -9.83
C ILE A 26 -11.66 -2.88 -10.16
N HIS A 27 -11.56 -3.75 -9.15
CA HIS A 27 -11.60 -5.19 -9.34
C HIS A 27 -12.00 -5.93 -8.05
N SER A 28 -12.77 -7.01 -8.18
CA SER A 28 -13.16 -7.88 -7.06
C SER A 28 -13.10 -9.35 -7.48
N ARG A 29 -12.54 -10.19 -6.61
CA ARG A 29 -12.47 -11.66 -6.72
C ARG A 29 -12.70 -12.28 -5.36
N ASP A 30 -12.96 -13.59 -5.35
CA ASP A 30 -13.26 -14.38 -4.16
C ASP A 30 -12.21 -14.27 -3.03
N PHE A 31 -10.96 -13.92 -3.37
CA PHE A 31 -9.86 -13.78 -2.41
C PHE A 31 -9.32 -12.34 -2.26
N ARG A 32 -9.74 -11.38 -3.09
CA ARG A 32 -9.25 -10.00 -3.01
C ARG A 32 -10.19 -8.94 -3.60
N GLU A 33 -10.15 -7.77 -3.01
CA GLU A 33 -10.73 -6.55 -3.57
C GLU A 33 -9.63 -5.52 -3.83
N VAL A 34 -9.77 -4.82 -4.97
CA VAL A 34 -8.80 -3.84 -5.42
C VAL A 34 -9.48 -2.49 -5.58
N TYR A 35 -8.99 -1.51 -4.84
CA TYR A 35 -9.45 -0.14 -4.88
C TYR A 35 -8.36 0.76 -5.45
N GLN A 36 -8.77 1.84 -6.12
CA GLN A 36 -7.86 2.85 -6.64
C GLN A 36 -8.27 4.24 -6.14
N GLU A 37 -7.30 4.98 -5.60
CA GLU A 37 -7.40 6.42 -5.41
C GLU A 37 -6.72 7.12 -6.58
N SER A 38 -7.43 8.06 -7.19
CA SER A 38 -6.86 9.05 -8.09
C SER A 38 -7.53 10.38 -7.77
N ASN A 39 -6.74 11.38 -7.40
CA ASN A 39 -7.28 12.71 -7.12
C ASN A 39 -6.23 13.78 -7.44
N HIS A 40 -6.67 15.02 -7.66
CA HIS A 40 -5.76 16.12 -8.00
C HIS A 40 -4.74 16.44 -6.91
N LYS A 41 -5.00 16.13 -5.63
CA LYS A 41 -4.04 16.34 -4.55
C LYS A 41 -2.84 15.39 -4.65
N LEU A 42 -3.05 14.15 -5.10
CA LEU A 42 -1.96 13.19 -5.32
C LEU A 42 -0.93 13.73 -6.33
N SER A 43 -1.40 14.43 -7.37
CA SER A 43 -0.53 15.00 -8.39
C SER A 43 0.47 16.04 -7.83
N SER A 44 0.11 16.78 -6.78
CA SER A 44 1.04 17.70 -6.10
C SER A 44 2.18 17.02 -5.35
N PHE A 45 2.08 15.71 -5.13
CA PHE A 45 3.12 14.86 -4.55
C PHE A 45 3.83 14.00 -5.61
N GLY A 46 3.56 14.22 -6.90
CA GLY A 46 4.10 13.39 -7.97
C GLY A 46 3.50 11.97 -7.99
N VAL A 47 2.31 11.77 -7.41
CA VAL A 47 1.59 10.49 -7.41
C VAL A 47 0.46 10.55 -8.44
N ASP A 48 0.45 9.59 -9.37
CA ASP A 48 -0.62 9.41 -10.35
C ASP A 48 -1.80 8.66 -9.70
N ASN A 49 -1.51 7.54 -9.02
CA ASN A 49 -2.52 6.65 -8.45
C ASN A 49 -2.01 5.96 -7.17
N ILE A 50 -2.93 5.57 -6.30
CA ILE A 50 -2.68 4.61 -5.24
C ILE A 50 -3.63 3.43 -5.42
N ILE A 51 -3.09 2.22 -5.42
CA ILE A 51 -3.85 0.97 -5.55
C ILE A 51 -3.78 0.24 -4.22
N PHE A 52 -4.92 -0.20 -3.72
CA PHE A 52 -5.07 -0.89 -2.45
C PHE A 52 -5.62 -2.29 -2.68
N TYR A 53 -4.97 -3.29 -2.11
CA TYR A 53 -5.40 -4.69 -2.17
C TYR A 53 -5.82 -5.17 -0.78
N PHE A 54 -7.09 -5.52 -0.67
CA PHE A 54 -7.68 -6.05 0.56
C PHE A 54 -7.90 -7.55 0.42
N ALA A 55 -7.50 -8.31 1.43
CA ALA A 55 -7.72 -9.76 1.45
C ALA A 55 -9.17 -10.06 1.79
N VAL A 56 -9.80 -10.93 1.00
CA VAL A 56 -11.13 -11.48 1.30
C VAL A 56 -10.92 -12.87 1.91
N ILE A 57 -11.18 -13.00 3.21
CA ILE A 57 -11.01 -14.24 3.96
C ILE A 57 -12.39 -14.74 4.38
N GLU A 58 -12.78 -15.94 3.92
CA GLU A 58 -14.08 -16.53 4.25
C GLU A 58 -14.28 -16.65 5.76
N GLY A 59 -15.46 -16.24 6.25
CA GLY A 59 -15.80 -16.26 7.67
C GLY A 59 -15.14 -15.16 8.51
N ARG A 60 -14.26 -14.34 7.92
CA ARG A 60 -13.66 -13.15 8.54
C ARG A 60 -14.45 -11.91 8.11
N GLY A 61 -14.90 -11.11 9.06
CA GLY A 61 -15.67 -9.88 8.79
C GLY A 61 -14.80 -8.69 8.39
N ASP A 62 -13.52 -8.70 8.78
CA ASP A 62 -12.51 -7.72 8.39
C ASP A 62 -11.84 -8.14 7.08
N ARG A 63 -11.65 -7.17 6.19
CA ARG A 63 -10.89 -7.32 4.94
C ARG A 63 -9.58 -6.56 5.12
N PRO A 64 -8.49 -7.21 5.59
CA PRO A 64 -7.27 -6.48 5.92
C PRO A 64 -6.58 -5.96 4.65
N LEU A 65 -6.06 -4.73 4.71
CA LEU A 65 -5.17 -4.19 3.69
C LEU A 65 -3.83 -4.92 3.80
N TYR A 66 -3.42 -5.58 2.72
CA TYR A 66 -2.17 -6.35 2.72
C TYR A 66 -1.16 -5.86 1.68
N GLU A 67 -1.58 -5.07 0.70
CA GLU A 67 -0.69 -4.48 -0.28
C GLU A 67 -1.19 -3.11 -0.75
N VAL A 68 -0.24 -2.18 -0.87
CA VAL A 68 -0.42 -0.83 -1.39
C VAL A 68 0.62 -0.60 -2.48
N ILE A 69 0.16 -0.15 -3.64
CA ILE A 69 1.02 0.28 -4.73
C ILE A 69 0.82 1.76 -4.96
N VAL A 70 1.88 2.54 -4.78
CA VAL A 70 1.90 3.96 -5.14
C VAL A 70 2.54 4.10 -6.51
N ASP A 71 1.77 4.57 -7.48
CA ASP A 71 2.23 4.83 -8.86
C ASP A 71 2.58 6.30 -9.00
N PHE A 72 3.86 6.59 -9.28
CA PHE A 72 4.38 7.94 -9.38
C PHE A 72 4.45 8.42 -10.84
N THR A 73 4.55 9.73 -11.01
CA THR A 73 4.76 10.39 -12.31
C THR A 73 6.14 10.09 -12.88
N SER A 74 7.13 9.82 -12.03
CA SER A 74 8.50 9.47 -12.42
C SER A 74 9.19 8.59 -11.38
N GLU A 75 10.28 7.93 -11.80
CA GLU A 75 11.14 7.18 -10.87
C GLU A 75 11.82 8.08 -9.84
N GLU A 76 12.14 9.32 -10.21
CA GLU A 76 12.70 10.33 -9.30
C GLU A 76 11.69 10.70 -8.20
N ALA A 77 10.42 10.91 -8.55
CA ALA A 77 9.37 11.18 -7.56
C ALA A 77 9.18 9.99 -6.60
N ARG A 78 9.20 8.76 -7.12
CA ARG A 78 9.22 7.53 -6.32
C ARG A 78 10.42 7.50 -5.37
N ASP A 79 11.62 7.75 -5.87
CA ASP A 79 12.85 7.66 -5.07
C ASP A 79 12.88 8.72 -3.95
N ASN A 80 12.51 9.96 -4.26
CA ASN A 80 12.40 11.02 -3.27
C ASN A 80 11.37 10.65 -2.18
N TYR A 81 10.19 10.18 -2.59
CA TYR A 81 9.16 9.76 -1.65
C TYR A 81 9.63 8.61 -0.75
N ALA A 82 10.23 7.57 -1.35
CA ALA A 82 10.74 6.41 -0.61
C ALA A 82 11.85 6.81 0.36
N HIS A 83 12.79 7.66 -0.05
CA HIS A 83 13.84 8.16 0.83
C HIS A 83 13.27 8.96 2.00
N ASP A 84 12.33 9.89 1.74
CA ASP A 84 11.73 10.73 2.77
C ASP A 84 10.90 9.93 3.79
N HIS A 85 10.25 8.84 3.35
CA HIS A 85 9.25 8.12 4.15
C HIS A 85 9.71 6.76 4.67
N LEU A 86 10.71 6.13 4.05
CA LEU A 86 11.23 4.82 4.44
C LEU A 86 12.74 4.88 4.76
N GLY A 87 13.42 5.98 4.40
CA GLY A 87 14.87 6.09 4.52
C GLY A 87 15.61 5.23 3.48
N GLU A 88 16.84 4.86 3.79
CA GLU A 88 17.61 3.95 2.94
C GLU A 88 17.10 2.50 3.04
N PRO A 89 17.11 1.74 1.93
CA PRO A 89 16.86 0.30 1.98
C PRO A 89 17.78 -0.42 2.96
N ASN A 90 17.28 -1.49 3.60
CA ASN A 90 18.00 -2.22 4.65
C ASN A 90 18.20 -3.71 4.34
N THR A 91 17.95 -4.12 3.10
CA THR A 91 18.20 -5.48 2.59
C THR A 91 19.24 -5.46 1.47
N GLU A 92 19.86 -6.61 1.20
CA GLU A 92 20.89 -6.75 0.14
C GLU A 92 20.34 -6.46 -1.28
N ASN A 93 19.03 -6.63 -1.47
CA ASN A 93 18.36 -6.41 -2.76
C ASN A 93 17.90 -4.96 -2.96
N GLY A 94 18.17 -4.05 -2.01
CA GLY A 94 17.69 -2.66 -2.09
C GLY A 94 16.20 -2.52 -1.78
N GLU A 95 15.64 -3.44 -0.99
CA GLU A 95 14.28 -3.40 -0.43
C GLU A 95 14.31 -2.91 1.02
N TRP A 96 13.14 -2.50 1.53
CA TRP A 96 12.92 -2.21 2.94
C TRP A 96 12.18 -3.38 3.60
N ASP A 97 12.66 -3.78 4.77
CA ASP A 97 12.05 -4.76 5.66
C ASP A 97 11.94 -4.12 7.05
N PHE A 98 10.72 -3.91 7.56
CA PHE A 98 10.52 -3.21 8.83
C PHE A 98 9.29 -3.71 9.58
N THR A 99 9.31 -3.51 10.90
CA THR A 99 8.17 -3.77 11.77
C THR A 99 7.70 -2.47 12.38
N THR A 100 6.40 -2.18 12.27
CA THR A 100 5.77 -1.05 12.96
C THR A 100 4.40 -1.47 13.49
N GLU A 101 4.04 -0.97 14.67
CA GLU A 101 2.76 -1.27 15.33
C GLU A 101 2.47 -2.79 15.47
N GLY A 102 3.52 -3.60 15.59
CA GLY A 102 3.40 -5.06 15.72
C GLY A 102 3.13 -5.82 14.41
N ALA A 103 3.12 -5.13 13.27
CA ALA A 103 3.00 -5.74 11.95
C ALA A 103 4.32 -5.66 11.16
N HIS A 104 4.61 -6.72 10.42
CA HIS A 104 5.78 -6.81 9.54
C HIS A 104 5.41 -6.31 8.14
N TYR A 105 6.30 -5.50 7.55
CA TYR A 105 6.13 -4.92 6.24
C TYR A 105 7.38 -5.11 5.39
N ARG A 106 7.15 -5.27 4.09
CA ARG A 106 8.19 -5.20 3.06
C ARG A 106 7.84 -4.11 2.06
N ALA A 107 8.85 -3.46 1.51
CA ALA A 107 8.65 -2.51 0.42
C ALA A 107 9.76 -2.60 -0.61
N TRP A 108 9.42 -2.38 -1.88
CA TRP A 108 10.39 -2.38 -2.97
C TRP A 108 9.95 -1.46 -4.12
N LYS A 109 10.93 -1.11 -4.94
CA LYS A 109 10.74 -0.25 -6.11
C LYS A 109 10.51 -1.13 -7.34
N PHE A 110 9.56 -0.75 -8.19
CA PHE A 110 9.32 -1.40 -9.47
C PHE A 110 8.92 -0.37 -10.54
N GLN A 111 9.86 0.00 -11.42
CA GLN A 111 9.68 1.15 -12.33
C GLN A 111 9.20 2.37 -11.54
N LYS A 112 8.29 3.19 -12.05
CA LYS A 112 7.71 4.34 -11.33
C LYS A 112 6.84 3.99 -10.10
N LYS A 113 6.84 2.74 -9.63
CA LYS A 113 6.01 2.29 -8.50
C LYS A 113 6.82 2.02 -7.24
N LEU A 114 6.22 2.33 -6.09
CA LEU A 114 6.63 1.81 -4.79
C LEU A 114 5.55 0.82 -4.34
N VAL A 115 5.96 -0.43 -4.12
CA VAL A 115 5.08 -1.48 -3.60
C VAL A 115 5.38 -1.64 -2.13
N VAL A 116 4.34 -1.65 -1.30
CA VAL A 116 4.43 -1.88 0.15
C VAL A 116 3.42 -2.94 0.53
N VAL A 117 3.89 -3.97 1.22
CA VAL A 117 3.08 -5.11 1.63
C VAL A 117 3.16 -5.28 3.13
N LYS A 118 2.02 -5.62 3.74
CA LYS A 118 1.94 -6.12 5.10
C LYS A 118 2.04 -7.64 5.03
N VAL A 119 3.03 -8.20 5.71
CA VAL A 119 3.21 -9.65 5.80
C VAL A 119 2.19 -10.18 6.81
N ILE A 120 1.15 -10.81 6.27
CA ILE A 120 0.08 -11.43 7.05
C ILE A 120 0.24 -12.94 6.92
N PRO A 121 0.30 -13.69 8.04
CA PRO A 121 0.42 -15.14 7.99
C PRO A 121 -0.63 -15.79 7.08
N GLY A 122 -0.18 -16.64 6.16
CA GLY A 122 -1.04 -17.31 5.18
C GLY A 122 -1.48 -16.46 3.97
N CYS A 123 -0.92 -15.26 3.78
CA CYS A 123 -1.07 -14.49 2.55
C CYS A 123 0.12 -14.69 1.60
N GLU A 124 0.00 -14.21 0.36
CA GLU A 124 1.01 -14.33 -0.72
C GLU A 124 2.42 -13.87 -0.33
N TRP A 125 2.54 -13.00 0.67
CA TRP A 125 3.80 -12.40 1.11
C TRP A 125 4.43 -13.06 2.36
N ASP A 126 3.84 -14.14 2.89
CA ASP A 126 4.33 -14.91 4.04
C ASP A 126 5.32 -16.03 3.64
N GLU A 127 5.61 -16.17 2.34
CA GLU A 127 6.56 -17.16 1.78
C GLU A 127 8.02 -16.70 1.79
#